data_AF-A0A540X4Z8-F1
#
_entry.id   AF-A0A540X4Z8-F1
#
_cell.length_a   1.000
_cell.length_b   1.000
_cell.length_c   1.000
_cell.angle_alpha   90.00
_cell.angle_beta   90.00
_cell.angle_gamma   90.00
#
_symmetry.space_group_name_H-M   'P 1'
#
loop_
_entity.id
_entity.type
_entity.pdbx_description
1 polymer ?
#
loop_
_entity_poly.entity_id
_entity_poly.type
_entity_poly.pdbx_seq_one_letter_code
_entity_poly.pdbx_strand_id
1 'polypeptide(L)'
;MDKRVRRSCLAFASILALAGCSTQEDLLEAPEEAPPARTAPLHSERGGIGLLHESGDKSQMATVTVNTFRSLIVTETAIVNNFSMREVFDQLAAQSGVAGLTGLAIYRQLWDTQNARPGLNQGQHCNDLTSSGQPVFNSFPYQCRTQEGSQASQDPFTNPASANAYKAVGLFNRFDLAPADGANCGEYRIIFARKSGETNILSRNFIIFEAVLPNPHPEEGLDGCLPVAEFWHRLTANADPASRTQQLRNFYFTGLPGFRPVVHIDNYGADPATIAGQIRTNQFMQSNWLLREFKLQKTCASGTCTSLKAIISTDKVNPFGGLFNPNSTHARAADFRFFFATQVEALARNDINLFNMDVQDQFNGGQSDAQGGENNYTGQFGNNASALRTLIQGELDRIGSTLTPVNIVNRAKALSCAGCHDLSNSNGLGGGLTWPNSLGFTHISELTEAGPEGTRFRISPALENVFLPHRKAVFEEYLSRPRPCHNVCNPGNPIATHCSPCAASVCEGDPFCCTGSWDVICVDQAQDVCGLSCNAL
;
A
#
# COMPACT_ATOMS: atom_id res chain seq x y z
N MET A 1 37.83 -8.30 80.47
CA MET A 1 38.04 -6.84 80.38
C MET A 1 38.16 -6.45 78.91
N ASP A 2 38.04 -5.16 78.61
CA ASP A 2 38.05 -4.51 77.27
C ASP A 2 39.39 -4.65 76.47
N LYS A 3 39.56 -4.33 75.16
CA LYS A 3 38.68 -3.92 74.02
C LYS A 3 39.42 -4.06 72.64
N ARG A 4 38.67 -4.36 71.55
CA ARG A 4 38.73 -3.90 70.10
C ARG A 4 40.09 -3.87 69.32
N VAL A 5 40.28 -4.31 68.05
CA VAL A 5 39.48 -4.48 66.78
C VAL A 5 39.22 -3.15 66.02
N ARG A 6 39.45 -2.91 64.70
CA ARG A 6 39.68 -3.66 63.41
C ARG A 6 40.98 -3.14 62.70
N ARG A 7 41.59 -3.61 61.59
CA ARG A 7 41.34 -4.50 60.41
C ARG A 7 40.55 -3.94 59.17
N SER A 8 41.21 -3.73 58.02
CA SER A 8 40.87 -4.27 56.65
C SER A 8 41.78 -3.79 55.48
N CYS A 9 41.92 -4.60 54.42
CA CYS A 9 42.71 -4.35 53.18
C CYS A 9 41.99 -4.89 51.91
N LEU A 10 42.38 -4.46 50.69
CA LEU A 10 42.07 -5.10 49.39
C LEU A 10 43.01 -4.57 48.27
N ALA A 11 43.48 -5.42 47.34
CA ALA A 11 44.51 -5.07 46.34
C ALA A 11 44.72 -6.12 45.22
N PHE A 12 44.75 -5.68 43.94
CA PHE A 12 45.47 -6.23 42.73
C PHE A 12 45.35 -7.75 42.40
N ALA A 13 45.81 -8.38 41.29
CA ALA A 13 46.52 -8.04 40.03
C ALA A 13 46.04 -9.03 38.90
N SER A 14 46.26 -8.96 37.57
CA SER A 14 47.15 -8.19 36.65
C SER A 14 48.59 -8.74 36.51
N ILE A 15 49.19 -9.10 35.36
CA ILE A 15 48.83 -9.25 33.90
C ILE A 15 49.89 -10.20 33.24
N LEU A 16 49.59 -11.03 32.21
CA LEU A 16 50.42 -11.27 30.98
C LEU A 16 49.88 -12.37 30.02
N ALA A 17 50.49 -12.51 28.83
CA ALA A 17 50.21 -13.54 27.79
C ALA A 17 51.48 -14.00 27.05
N LEU A 18 51.43 -15.13 26.30
CA LEU A 18 52.34 -15.52 25.21
C LEU A 18 51.72 -16.68 24.37
N ALA A 19 52.32 -17.05 23.23
CA ALA A 19 51.67 -17.84 22.16
C ALA A 19 52.35 -19.20 21.84
N GLY A 20 51.64 -20.12 21.16
CA GLY A 20 52.26 -21.29 20.52
C GLY A 20 51.34 -22.43 20.03
N CYS A 21 51.05 -22.44 18.72
CA CYS A 21 50.68 -23.61 17.87
C CYS A 21 49.43 -24.47 18.20
N SER A 22 49.07 -25.33 17.24
CA SER A 22 47.76 -25.97 17.08
C SER A 22 47.70 -27.45 17.48
N THR A 23 46.53 -27.87 17.98
CA THR A 23 45.90 -29.16 17.63
C THR A 23 44.46 -28.90 17.19
N GLN A 24 43.95 -29.70 16.26
CA GLN A 24 42.67 -29.50 15.58
C GLN A 24 41.68 -30.58 16.03
N GLU A 25 40.78 -30.25 16.94
CA GLU A 25 39.67 -31.12 17.37
C GLU A 25 38.38 -30.28 17.52
N ASP A 26 37.35 -30.68 16.77
CA ASP A 26 35.92 -30.40 16.87
C ASP A 26 35.45 -29.19 17.70
N LEU A 27 35.50 -28.00 17.09
CA LEU A 27 34.47 -26.98 17.35
C LEU A 27 33.28 -27.28 16.45
N LEU A 28 32.22 -27.85 17.03
CA LEU A 28 30.90 -27.91 16.41
C LEU A 28 30.38 -26.48 16.25
N GLU A 29 30.48 -25.98 15.02
CA GLU A 29 29.96 -24.68 14.62
C GLU A 29 28.44 -24.66 14.80
N ALA A 30 27.96 -23.94 15.82
CA ALA A 30 26.54 -23.73 16.01
C ALA A 30 26.01 -23.00 14.76
N PRO A 31 24.94 -23.49 14.11
CA PRO A 31 24.47 -22.90 12.87
C PRO A 31 24.13 -21.43 13.12
N GLU A 32 24.73 -20.55 12.33
CA GLU A 32 24.46 -19.12 12.36
C GLU A 32 22.94 -18.93 12.15
N GLU A 33 22.24 -18.44 13.18
CA GLU A 33 20.81 -18.17 13.06
C GLU A 33 20.64 -17.12 11.96
N ALA A 34 20.07 -17.57 10.83
CA ALA A 34 19.84 -16.71 9.68
C ALA A 34 19.12 -15.44 10.15
N PRO A 35 19.61 -14.23 9.79
CA PRO A 35 19.06 -12.99 10.29
C PRO A 35 17.55 -12.99 10.03
N PRO A 36 16.72 -12.68 11.05
CA PRO A 36 15.30 -12.98 11.01
C PRO A 36 14.69 -12.42 9.74
N ALA A 37 14.11 -13.31 8.94
CA ALA A 37 13.61 -13.00 7.60
C ALA A 37 12.79 -11.71 7.65
N ARG A 38 13.09 -10.76 6.74
CA ARG A 38 12.43 -9.44 6.70
C ARG A 38 10.93 -9.64 6.92
N THR A 39 10.40 -9.13 8.03
CA THR A 39 8.96 -9.04 8.22
C THR A 39 8.38 -8.38 6.98
N ALA A 40 7.37 -9.03 6.38
CA ALA A 40 6.93 -8.74 5.01
C ALA A 40 6.80 -7.23 4.78
N PRO A 41 7.36 -6.68 3.69
CA PRO A 41 7.59 -5.26 3.54
C PRO A 41 6.30 -4.49 3.80
N LEU A 42 6.33 -3.58 4.78
CA LEU A 42 5.19 -2.80 5.20
C LEU A 42 4.64 -2.06 3.98
N HIS A 43 3.42 -2.39 3.57
CA HIS A 43 2.83 -1.88 2.34
C HIS A 43 2.89 -0.35 2.32
N SER A 44 3.50 0.22 1.28
CA SER A 44 3.76 1.65 1.17
C SER A 44 3.02 2.24 -0.03
N GLU A 45 2.45 3.43 0.16
CA GLU A 45 1.78 4.21 -0.89
C GLU A 45 2.66 4.54 -2.10
N ARG A 46 3.98 4.45 -1.89
CA ARG A 46 5.07 4.76 -2.80
C ARG A 46 6.14 3.68 -2.63
N GLY A 47 6.45 2.99 -3.71
CA GLY A 47 7.28 1.79 -3.71
C GLY A 47 7.35 1.21 -5.11
N GLY A 48 7.86 -0.02 -5.21
CA GLY A 48 7.92 -0.76 -6.47
C GLY A 48 8.71 -0.06 -7.58
N ILE A 49 8.42 -0.44 -8.82
CA ILE A 49 8.98 0.18 -10.02
C ILE A 49 8.71 1.69 -10.13
N GLY A 50 7.69 2.21 -9.44
CA GLY A 50 7.38 3.64 -9.35
C GLY A 50 8.48 4.50 -8.72
N LEU A 51 9.40 3.91 -7.93
CA LEU A 51 10.58 4.59 -7.38
C LEU A 51 11.88 4.32 -8.17
N LEU A 52 11.80 3.52 -9.24
CA LEU A 52 12.92 2.98 -10.02
C LEU A 52 12.87 3.42 -11.50
N HIS A 53 12.11 4.48 -11.82
CA HIS A 53 12.03 5.03 -13.17
C HIS A 53 13.31 5.81 -13.52
N GLU A 54 14.31 5.10 -14.02
CA GLU A 54 15.61 5.65 -14.41
C GLU A 54 15.79 5.68 -15.94
N SER A 55 16.70 6.53 -16.41
CA SER A 55 17.05 6.68 -17.82
C SER A 55 18.00 5.57 -18.29
N GLY A 56 17.52 4.32 -18.31
CA GLY A 56 18.18 3.22 -19.01
C GLY A 56 18.18 3.42 -20.53
N ASP A 57 18.93 2.60 -21.27
CA ASP A 57 18.88 2.63 -22.73
C ASP A 57 17.51 2.18 -23.23
N LYS A 58 16.83 3.07 -23.97
CA LYS A 58 15.49 2.85 -24.52
C LYS A 58 15.51 2.46 -26.01
N SER A 59 16.69 2.21 -26.59
CA SER A 59 16.91 1.91 -28.00
C SER A 59 16.11 0.71 -28.53
N GLN A 60 15.76 -0.26 -27.68
CA GLN A 60 14.98 -1.46 -28.03
C GLN A 60 13.55 -1.45 -27.48
N MET A 61 13.05 -0.32 -26.95
CA MET A 61 11.72 -0.25 -26.35
C MET A 61 10.64 0.05 -27.39
N ALA A 62 9.56 -0.73 -27.39
CA ALA A 62 8.42 -0.50 -28.28
C ALA A 62 7.63 0.77 -27.88
N THR A 63 7.03 1.50 -28.83
CA THR A 63 6.19 2.65 -28.46
C THR A 63 4.81 2.18 -27.97
N VAL A 64 4.65 2.05 -26.67
CA VAL A 64 3.35 1.77 -26.02
C VAL A 64 2.70 3.08 -25.59
N THR A 65 1.38 3.21 -25.79
CA THR A 65 0.59 4.37 -25.33
C THR A 65 -0.59 3.93 -24.48
N VAL A 66 -0.78 4.58 -23.33
CA VAL A 66 -1.80 4.28 -22.32
C VAL A 66 -2.73 5.47 -22.12
N ASN A 67 -4.04 5.26 -22.23
CA ASN A 67 -5.05 6.24 -21.82
C ASN A 67 -5.25 6.17 -20.30
N THR A 68 -4.78 7.19 -19.59
CA THR A 68 -4.89 7.36 -18.14
C THR A 68 -6.29 7.05 -17.60
N PHE A 69 -7.33 7.53 -18.27
CA PHE A 69 -8.73 7.47 -17.83
C PHE A 69 -9.47 6.18 -18.27
N ARG A 70 -8.73 5.22 -18.84
CA ARG A 70 -9.20 3.84 -19.09
C ARG A 70 -8.36 2.80 -18.36
N SER A 71 -7.07 3.06 -18.20
CA SER A 71 -6.07 2.05 -17.86
C SER A 71 -5.30 2.31 -16.56
N LEU A 72 -5.40 3.50 -15.96
CA LEU A 72 -4.71 3.84 -14.70
C LEU A 72 -5.69 4.25 -13.59
N ILE A 73 -6.72 5.01 -13.95
CA ILE A 73 -7.76 5.50 -13.07
C ILE A 73 -9.08 5.52 -13.83
N VAL A 74 -10.14 4.96 -13.26
CA VAL A 74 -11.48 4.94 -13.85
C VAL A 74 -12.45 5.54 -12.86
N THR A 75 -13.08 6.64 -13.25
CA THR A 75 -13.91 7.52 -12.40
C THR A 75 -15.26 7.85 -13.02
N GLU A 76 -15.50 7.32 -14.21
CA GLU A 76 -16.63 7.62 -15.08
C GLU A 76 -17.89 7.02 -14.47
N THR A 77 -18.93 7.84 -14.27
CA THR A 77 -20.16 7.40 -13.58
C THR A 77 -20.88 6.29 -14.35
N ALA A 78 -20.66 6.19 -15.67
CA ALA A 78 -21.15 5.10 -16.51
C ALA A 78 -20.54 3.73 -16.16
N ILE A 79 -19.33 3.70 -15.58
CA ILE A 79 -18.62 2.48 -15.21
C ILE A 79 -18.73 2.23 -13.70
N VAL A 80 -18.30 3.18 -12.86
CA VAL A 80 -18.12 2.92 -11.42
C VAL A 80 -19.45 2.72 -10.67
N ASN A 81 -20.57 3.26 -11.16
CA ASN A 81 -21.89 3.00 -10.57
C ASN A 81 -22.30 1.50 -10.60
N ASN A 82 -21.63 0.67 -11.41
CA ASN A 82 -21.84 -0.78 -11.48
C ASN A 82 -21.00 -1.57 -10.45
N PHE A 83 -20.36 -0.90 -9.49
CA PHE A 83 -19.58 -1.49 -8.41
C PHE A 83 -20.22 -1.10 -7.07
N SER A 84 -20.71 -2.09 -6.32
CA SER A 84 -21.42 -1.82 -5.06
C SER A 84 -20.59 -2.21 -3.83
N MET A 85 -20.68 -1.41 -2.77
CA MET A 85 -20.03 -1.73 -1.49
C MET A 85 -20.57 -3.03 -0.90
N ARG A 86 -21.86 -3.31 -1.14
CA ARG A 86 -22.51 -4.57 -0.73
C ARG A 86 -21.77 -5.77 -1.32
N GLU A 87 -21.57 -5.77 -2.64
CA GLU A 87 -20.92 -6.86 -3.38
C GLU A 87 -19.50 -7.13 -2.87
N VAL A 88 -18.73 -6.08 -2.57
CA VAL A 88 -17.40 -6.21 -1.94
C VAL A 88 -17.49 -6.92 -0.59
N PHE A 89 -18.35 -6.44 0.33
CA PHE A 89 -18.45 -7.06 1.67
C PHE A 89 -19.11 -8.45 1.66
N ASP A 90 -20.11 -8.70 0.81
CA ASP A 90 -20.75 -10.01 0.67
C ASP A 90 -19.78 -11.04 0.04
N GLN A 91 -18.91 -10.63 -0.90
CA GLN A 91 -17.83 -11.48 -1.43
C GLN A 91 -16.78 -11.80 -0.35
N LEU A 92 -16.34 -10.81 0.44
CA LEU A 92 -15.42 -11.04 1.56
C LEU A 92 -16.03 -11.96 2.63
N ALA A 93 -17.33 -11.84 2.90
CA ALA A 93 -18.05 -12.76 3.79
C ALA A 93 -18.10 -14.19 3.22
N ALA A 94 -18.41 -14.36 1.93
CA ALA A 94 -18.45 -15.69 1.30
C ALA A 94 -17.08 -16.38 1.30
N GLN A 95 -16.01 -15.66 0.94
CA GLN A 95 -14.63 -16.17 0.93
C GLN A 95 -14.09 -16.56 2.32
N SER A 96 -14.71 -16.07 3.40
CA SER A 96 -14.27 -16.37 4.77
C SER A 96 -14.45 -17.82 5.19
N GLY A 97 -15.37 -18.56 4.56
CA GLY A 97 -15.83 -19.88 5.01
C GLY A 97 -16.59 -19.88 6.34
N VAL A 98 -16.87 -18.70 6.94
CA VAL A 98 -17.53 -18.59 8.25
C VAL A 98 -19.04 -18.69 8.10
N ALA A 99 -19.62 -19.77 8.62
CA ALA A 99 -21.06 -20.03 8.53
C ALA A 99 -21.90 -18.88 9.12
N GLY A 100 -22.82 -18.35 8.31
CA GLY A 100 -23.74 -17.27 8.71
C GLY A 100 -23.15 -15.85 8.74
N LEU A 101 -21.87 -15.67 8.38
CA LEU A 101 -21.31 -14.33 8.21
C LEU A 101 -21.93 -13.64 6.98
N THR A 102 -22.17 -12.33 7.07
CA THR A 102 -22.74 -11.51 5.99
C THR A 102 -21.89 -10.27 5.79
N GLY A 103 -21.93 -9.66 4.60
CA GLY A 103 -21.22 -8.41 4.36
C GLY A 103 -21.65 -7.27 5.28
N LEU A 104 -22.93 -7.26 5.67
CA LEU A 104 -23.46 -6.30 6.65
C LEU A 104 -22.83 -6.48 8.05
N ALA A 105 -22.53 -7.71 8.48
CA ALA A 105 -21.84 -7.94 9.75
C ALA A 105 -20.40 -7.38 9.73
N ILE A 106 -19.66 -7.57 8.63
CA ILE A 106 -18.30 -7.04 8.47
C ILE A 106 -18.32 -5.50 8.42
N TYR A 107 -19.23 -4.90 7.64
CA TYR A 107 -19.42 -3.45 7.59
C TYR A 107 -19.71 -2.85 8.98
N ARG A 108 -20.62 -3.46 9.74
CA ARG A 108 -21.00 -2.98 11.07
C ARG A 108 -19.84 -3.07 12.06
N GLN A 109 -19.13 -4.20 12.07
CA GLN A 109 -17.96 -4.40 12.91
C GLN A 109 -16.82 -3.41 12.57
N LEU A 110 -16.58 -3.12 11.29
CA LEU A 110 -15.59 -2.13 10.87
C LEU A 110 -15.88 -0.75 11.48
N TRP A 111 -17.14 -0.31 11.44
CA TRP A 111 -17.52 0.97 12.08
C TRP A 111 -17.57 0.89 13.61
N ASP A 112 -17.85 -0.27 14.19
CA ASP A 112 -17.86 -0.45 15.65
C ASP A 112 -16.47 -0.29 16.28
N THR A 113 -15.38 -0.46 15.51
CA THR A 113 -14.02 -0.09 15.94
C THR A 113 -13.85 1.37 16.35
N GLN A 114 -14.78 2.24 15.94
CA GLN A 114 -14.80 3.66 16.29
C GLN A 114 -15.54 3.93 17.62
N ASN A 115 -16.35 2.98 18.07
CA ASN A 115 -17.06 3.02 19.35
C ASN A 115 -16.17 2.51 20.49
N ALA A 116 -16.49 2.97 21.70
CA ALA A 116 -15.90 2.44 22.92
C ALA A 116 -16.59 1.12 23.33
N ARG A 117 -15.86 0.24 24.03
CA ARG A 117 -16.41 -0.95 24.67
C ARG A 117 -17.66 -0.61 25.50
N PRO A 118 -18.74 -1.42 25.45
CA PRO A 118 -18.81 -2.73 24.81
C PRO A 118 -19.21 -2.74 23.33
N GLY A 119 -19.48 -1.59 22.70
CA GLY A 119 -19.91 -1.51 21.29
C GLY A 119 -21.09 -2.43 20.94
N LEU A 120 -21.01 -3.09 19.79
CA LEU A 120 -21.80 -4.27 19.42
C LEU A 120 -21.22 -5.58 19.98
N ASN A 121 -20.04 -5.52 20.62
CA ASN A 121 -19.28 -6.65 21.17
C ASN A 121 -18.89 -7.72 20.11
N GLN A 122 -18.65 -7.29 18.87
CA GLN A 122 -18.36 -8.18 17.73
C GLN A 122 -16.94 -8.07 17.16
N GLY A 123 -16.20 -7.02 17.51
CA GLY A 123 -14.87 -6.72 16.96
C GLY A 123 -13.94 -6.08 17.98
N GLN A 124 -12.93 -5.38 17.46
CA GLN A 124 -12.12 -4.45 18.25
C GLN A 124 -12.89 -3.14 18.50
N HIS A 125 -12.46 -2.38 19.50
CA HIS A 125 -13.02 -1.08 19.91
C HIS A 125 -11.90 -0.05 20.08
N CYS A 126 -12.24 1.24 19.97
CA CYS A 126 -11.26 2.32 20.04
C CYS A 126 -10.51 2.42 21.38
N ASN A 127 -11.09 1.89 22.46
CA ASN A 127 -10.49 1.83 23.79
C ASN A 127 -10.19 0.40 24.25
N ASP A 128 -9.91 -0.51 23.30
CA ASP A 128 -9.47 -1.87 23.63
C ASP A 128 -8.19 -1.91 24.47
N LEU A 129 -7.30 -0.95 24.20
CA LEU A 129 -6.09 -0.65 24.95
C LEU A 129 -6.19 0.78 25.48
N THR A 130 -5.73 1.01 26.71
CA THR A 130 -5.65 2.36 27.30
C THR A 130 -4.32 2.57 28.02
N SER A 131 -3.89 3.84 28.10
CA SER A 131 -2.74 4.28 28.90
C SER A 131 -3.15 5.55 29.66
N SER A 132 -2.91 5.58 30.98
CA SER A 132 -3.38 6.66 31.87
C SER A 132 -4.87 7.02 31.71
N GLY A 133 -5.72 6.01 31.40
CA GLY A 133 -7.14 6.18 31.18
C GLY A 133 -7.55 6.73 29.79
N GLN A 134 -6.60 7.05 28.92
CA GLN A 134 -6.86 7.47 27.53
C GLN A 134 -6.72 6.29 26.55
N PRO A 135 -7.49 6.23 25.45
CA PRO A 135 -7.35 5.18 24.46
C PRO A 135 -6.04 5.31 23.67
N VAL A 136 -5.40 4.18 23.37
CA VAL A 136 -4.14 4.12 22.65
C VAL A 136 -4.10 3.00 21.61
N PHE A 137 -3.36 3.20 20.54
CA PHE A 137 -3.01 2.16 19.56
C PHE A 137 -1.53 2.27 19.21
N ASN A 138 -0.83 1.14 19.11
CA ASN A 138 0.64 1.08 18.96
C ASN A 138 1.41 1.98 19.97
N SER A 139 0.93 2.09 21.21
CA SER A 139 1.45 2.98 22.26
C SER A 139 1.28 4.50 22.02
N PHE A 140 0.63 4.91 20.93
CA PHE A 140 0.29 6.30 20.63
C PHE A 140 -1.19 6.60 20.94
N PRO A 141 -1.58 7.88 21.16
CA PRO A 141 -2.98 8.26 21.31
C PRO A 141 -3.86 7.77 20.15
N TYR A 142 -5.10 7.38 20.46
CA TYR A 142 -6.06 6.93 19.45
C TYR A 142 -7.45 7.45 19.79
N GLN A 143 -8.11 8.15 18.87
CA GLN A 143 -9.39 8.80 19.15
C GLN A 143 -10.57 7.83 18.93
N CYS A 144 -11.54 7.84 19.85
CA CYS A 144 -12.87 7.27 19.64
C CYS A 144 -13.77 8.22 18.83
N ARG A 145 -14.51 7.70 17.85
CA ARG A 145 -15.34 8.50 16.94
C ARG A 145 -16.77 7.98 16.88
N THR A 146 -17.60 8.43 17.81
CA THR A 146 -18.98 7.97 17.93
C THR A 146 -19.88 8.43 16.78
N GLN A 147 -19.53 9.47 16.03
CA GLN A 147 -20.34 9.89 14.87
C GLN A 147 -20.13 8.94 13.67
N GLU A 148 -18.89 8.61 13.30
CA GLU A 148 -18.61 7.54 12.33
C GLU A 148 -19.03 6.16 12.86
N GLY A 149 -18.83 5.88 14.15
CA GLY A 149 -19.22 4.63 14.82
C GLY A 149 -20.73 4.41 14.93
N SER A 150 -21.55 5.47 14.80
CA SER A 150 -23.00 5.37 14.65
C SER A 150 -23.44 4.60 13.40
N GLN A 151 -22.55 4.37 12.44
CA GLN A 151 -22.80 3.54 11.27
C GLN A 151 -22.87 2.05 11.58
N ALA A 152 -22.35 1.61 12.73
CA ALA A 152 -22.40 0.21 13.18
C ALA A 152 -23.84 -0.30 13.42
N SER A 153 -24.80 0.59 13.71
CA SER A 153 -26.22 0.23 13.85
C SER A 153 -27.02 0.32 12.53
N GLN A 154 -26.42 0.82 11.45
CA GLN A 154 -27.11 1.14 10.19
C GLN A 154 -27.08 -0.05 9.22
N ASP A 155 -27.78 0.07 8.10
CA ASP A 155 -27.67 -0.80 6.92
C ASP A 155 -27.62 0.10 5.66
N PRO A 156 -26.45 0.25 5.03
CA PRO A 156 -26.29 1.03 3.80
C PRO A 156 -26.67 0.27 2.52
N PHE A 157 -26.96 -1.04 2.61
CA PHE A 157 -27.13 -1.93 1.46
C PHE A 157 -28.60 -2.12 1.06
N THR A 158 -29.53 -2.05 2.02
CA THR A 158 -30.97 -2.20 1.74
C THR A 158 -31.56 -1.04 0.92
N ASN A 159 -31.00 0.17 1.00
CA ASN A 159 -31.45 1.32 0.19
C ASN A 159 -30.27 2.13 -0.38
N PRO A 160 -29.81 1.84 -1.63
CA PRO A 160 -28.70 2.55 -2.28
C PRO A 160 -29.06 3.99 -2.71
N ALA A 161 -30.32 4.41 -2.63
CA ALA A 161 -30.71 5.80 -2.82
C ALA A 161 -30.56 6.65 -1.55
N SER A 162 -30.44 6.03 -0.36
CA SER A 162 -30.34 6.74 0.91
C SER A 162 -29.03 7.53 1.08
N ALA A 163 -29.07 8.59 1.89
CA ALA A 163 -27.89 9.38 2.23
C ALA A 163 -26.84 8.59 3.05
N ASN A 164 -27.25 7.52 3.74
CA ASN A 164 -26.36 6.66 4.52
C ASN A 164 -25.68 5.58 3.66
N ALA A 165 -26.15 5.35 2.44
CA ALA A 165 -25.54 4.41 1.51
C ALA A 165 -24.21 4.94 0.95
N TYR A 166 -23.44 4.03 0.36
CA TYR A 166 -22.16 4.32 -0.29
C TYR A 166 -22.24 4.01 -1.78
N LYS A 167 -21.58 4.85 -2.60
CA LYS A 167 -21.37 4.64 -4.04
C LYS A 167 -19.87 4.49 -4.32
N ALA A 168 -19.50 3.67 -5.30
CA ALA A 168 -18.12 3.69 -5.80
C ALA A 168 -17.89 5.02 -6.55
N VAL A 169 -16.71 5.61 -6.34
CA VAL A 169 -16.30 6.86 -6.99
C VAL A 169 -15.07 6.69 -7.88
N GLY A 170 -14.24 5.67 -7.63
CA GLY A 170 -13.09 5.39 -8.50
C GLY A 170 -12.53 3.98 -8.35
N LEU A 171 -12.01 3.45 -9.46
CA LEU A 171 -11.16 2.27 -9.56
C LEU A 171 -9.75 2.72 -9.92
N PHE A 172 -8.72 2.16 -9.29
CA PHE A 172 -7.34 2.55 -9.52
C PHE A 172 -6.47 1.33 -9.79
N ASN A 173 -5.62 1.46 -10.81
CA ASN A 173 -4.47 0.60 -11.07
C ASN A 173 -3.23 1.24 -10.43
N ARG A 174 -2.57 0.50 -9.53
CA ARG A 174 -1.28 0.84 -8.92
C ARG A 174 -0.23 -0.24 -9.22
N PHE A 175 -0.14 -0.67 -10.47
CA PHE A 175 0.99 -1.47 -10.97
C PHE A 175 2.34 -0.76 -10.76
N ASP A 176 2.37 0.57 -10.62
CA ASP A 176 3.57 1.31 -10.20
C ASP A 176 4.12 0.87 -8.82
N LEU A 177 3.29 0.27 -7.96
CA LEU A 177 3.71 -0.30 -6.67
C LEU A 177 4.23 -1.73 -6.76
N ALA A 178 4.19 -2.38 -7.93
CA ALA A 178 4.73 -3.73 -8.09
C ALA A 178 6.24 -3.75 -7.78
N PRO A 179 6.70 -4.58 -6.82
CA PRO A 179 8.12 -4.77 -6.55
C PRO A 179 8.92 -5.21 -7.78
N ALA A 180 10.15 -4.75 -7.92
CA ALA A 180 11.00 -5.09 -9.06
C ALA A 180 11.42 -6.58 -9.10
N ASP A 181 11.35 -7.27 -7.97
CA ASP A 181 11.53 -8.72 -7.84
C ASP A 181 10.26 -9.52 -8.19
N GLY A 182 9.13 -8.85 -8.49
CA GLY A 182 7.87 -9.50 -8.81
C GLY A 182 7.14 -10.14 -7.63
N ALA A 183 7.50 -9.85 -6.37
CA ALA A 183 6.85 -10.44 -5.19
C ALA A 183 5.32 -10.17 -5.11
N ASN A 184 4.80 -9.19 -5.85
CA ASN A 184 3.38 -9.01 -6.15
C ASN A 184 3.19 -8.13 -7.39
N CYS A 185 1.99 -8.14 -7.95
CA CYS A 185 1.64 -7.39 -9.17
C CYS A 185 1.09 -5.99 -8.89
N GLY A 186 1.61 -5.35 -7.85
CA GLY A 186 1.16 -4.06 -7.37
C GLY A 186 -0.22 -4.13 -6.69
N GLU A 187 -0.91 -3.01 -6.70
CA GLU A 187 -2.10 -2.80 -5.88
C GLU A 187 -3.27 -2.25 -6.73
N TYR A 188 -4.51 -2.58 -6.34
CA TYR A 188 -5.71 -2.20 -7.08
C TYR A 188 -6.80 -1.74 -6.11
N ARG A 189 -7.32 -0.52 -6.33
CA ARG A 189 -8.22 0.14 -5.37
C ARG A 189 -9.67 0.21 -5.86
N ILE A 190 -10.63 0.00 -4.97
CA ILE A 190 -12.02 0.47 -5.11
C ILE A 190 -12.26 1.53 -4.03
N ILE A 191 -12.61 2.75 -4.44
CA ILE A 191 -12.92 3.85 -3.54
C ILE A 191 -14.43 4.04 -3.46
N PHE A 192 -14.99 3.99 -2.26
CA PHE A 192 -16.39 4.27 -1.98
C PHE A 192 -16.55 5.56 -1.17
N ALA A 193 -17.57 6.35 -1.50
CA ALA A 193 -17.95 7.55 -0.76
C ALA A 193 -19.42 7.48 -0.29
N ARG A 194 -19.67 7.97 0.93
CA ARG A 194 -20.99 8.05 1.57
C ARG A 194 -21.83 9.15 0.92
N LYS A 195 -23.02 8.81 0.44
CA LYS A 195 -23.84 9.68 -0.43
C LYS A 195 -24.30 10.98 0.23
N SER A 196 -24.39 11.02 1.55
CA SER A 196 -24.58 12.24 2.35
C SER A 196 -23.54 13.33 2.07
N GLY A 197 -22.32 12.98 1.64
CA GLY A 197 -21.29 13.95 1.26
C GLY A 197 -21.63 14.80 0.04
N GLU A 198 -22.55 14.33 -0.82
CA GLU A 198 -23.03 15.06 -2.01
C GLU A 198 -23.77 16.36 -1.63
N THR A 199 -24.33 16.42 -0.42
CA THR A 199 -25.15 17.56 0.06
C THR A 199 -24.71 18.10 1.43
N ASN A 200 -23.92 17.35 2.20
CA ASN A 200 -23.41 17.77 3.50
C ASN A 200 -21.96 17.30 3.72
N ILE A 201 -21.01 18.22 3.56
CA ILE A 201 -19.57 17.98 3.77
C ILE A 201 -19.24 17.49 5.19
N LEU A 202 -20.04 17.85 6.20
CA LEU A 202 -19.88 17.40 7.59
C LEU A 202 -20.49 16.02 7.88
N SER A 203 -20.99 15.33 6.84
CA SER A 203 -21.50 13.97 6.93
C SER A 203 -20.97 13.06 5.82
N ARG A 204 -19.95 13.51 5.06
CA ARG A 204 -19.21 12.67 4.11
C ARG A 204 -18.34 11.66 4.87
N ASN A 205 -18.06 10.53 4.24
CA ASN A 205 -17.19 9.48 4.78
C ASN A 205 -16.74 8.60 3.61
N PHE A 206 -15.57 7.99 3.68
CA PHE A 206 -15.04 7.15 2.60
C PHE A 206 -14.55 5.82 3.16
N ILE A 207 -14.74 4.74 2.39
CA ILE A 207 -14.08 3.44 2.60
C ILE A 207 -13.31 3.11 1.32
N ILE A 208 -12.05 2.78 1.47
CA ILE A 208 -11.10 2.52 0.40
C ILE A 208 -10.62 1.08 0.55
N PHE A 209 -10.92 0.22 -0.41
CA PHE A 209 -10.38 -1.14 -0.47
C PHE A 209 -9.17 -1.12 -1.39
N GLU A 210 -8.01 -1.51 -0.89
CA GLU A 210 -6.72 -1.36 -1.58
C GLU A 210 -6.01 -2.70 -1.53
N ALA A 211 -6.21 -3.53 -2.56
CA ALA A 211 -5.75 -4.91 -2.55
C ALA A 211 -4.41 -5.04 -3.26
N VAL A 212 -3.41 -5.58 -2.57
CA VAL A 212 -2.21 -6.12 -3.23
C VAL A 212 -2.60 -7.41 -3.94
N LEU A 213 -2.31 -7.50 -5.23
CA LEU A 213 -2.59 -8.69 -6.04
C LEU A 213 -1.31 -9.56 -6.07
N PRO A 214 -1.32 -10.81 -5.56
CA PRO A 214 -0.13 -11.65 -5.60
C PRO A 214 0.27 -11.96 -7.03
N ASN A 215 1.57 -12.17 -7.24
CA ASN A 215 2.09 -12.78 -8.46
C ASN A 215 1.91 -14.31 -8.34
N PRO A 216 1.22 -14.98 -9.28
CA PRO A 216 1.15 -16.44 -9.32
C PRO A 216 2.47 -17.08 -9.80
N HIS A 217 3.32 -16.31 -10.49
CA HIS A 217 4.59 -16.73 -11.07
C HIS A 217 5.78 -15.91 -10.54
N PRO A 218 6.08 -15.95 -9.23
CA PRO A 218 7.24 -15.24 -8.65
C PRO A 218 8.58 -15.72 -9.23
N GLU A 219 8.65 -16.93 -9.79
CA GLU A 219 9.80 -17.47 -10.52
C GLU A 219 10.13 -16.71 -11.82
N GLU A 220 9.15 -16.04 -12.44
CA GLU A 220 9.34 -15.15 -13.59
C GLU A 220 9.70 -13.71 -13.17
N GLY A 221 9.81 -13.44 -11.86
CA GLY A 221 9.94 -12.10 -11.31
C GLY A 221 8.76 -11.22 -11.76
N LEU A 222 9.04 -9.96 -12.09
CA LEU A 222 7.99 -8.99 -12.42
C LEU A 222 7.30 -9.24 -13.78
N ASP A 223 7.86 -10.07 -14.68
CA ASP A 223 7.16 -10.43 -15.91
C ASP A 223 6.00 -11.42 -15.67
N GLY A 224 6.03 -12.21 -14.60
CA GLY A 224 4.86 -13.00 -14.16
C GLY A 224 3.60 -12.18 -13.86
N CYS A 225 3.72 -10.86 -13.74
CA CYS A 225 2.62 -9.91 -13.60
C CYS A 225 2.08 -9.31 -14.91
N LEU A 226 2.68 -9.66 -16.06
CA LEU A 226 2.36 -9.08 -17.36
C LEU A 226 0.89 -9.23 -17.79
N PRO A 227 0.19 -10.39 -17.60
CA PRO A 227 -1.20 -10.51 -18.02
C PRO A 227 -2.14 -9.49 -17.35
N VAL A 228 -1.77 -9.01 -16.14
CA VAL A 228 -2.47 -7.94 -15.43
C VAL A 228 -2.19 -6.58 -16.06
N ALA A 229 -0.94 -6.30 -16.40
CA ALA A 229 -0.56 -5.06 -17.09
C ALA A 229 -1.19 -4.98 -18.48
N GLU A 230 -1.17 -6.06 -19.25
CA GLU A 230 -1.81 -6.11 -20.56
C GLU A 230 -3.34 -6.04 -20.46
N PHE A 231 -3.95 -6.64 -19.43
CA PHE A 231 -5.38 -6.45 -19.16
C PHE A 231 -5.72 -4.96 -19.01
N TRP A 232 -5.00 -4.24 -18.15
CA TRP A 232 -5.22 -2.80 -17.98
C TRP A 232 -4.86 -2.01 -19.23
N HIS A 233 -3.82 -2.39 -19.99
CA HIS A 233 -3.46 -1.75 -21.26
C HIS A 233 -4.56 -1.92 -22.32
N ARG A 234 -5.13 -3.11 -22.50
CA ARG A 234 -6.20 -3.39 -23.48
C ARG A 234 -7.43 -2.49 -23.29
N LEU A 235 -7.69 -2.02 -22.05
CA LEU A 235 -8.74 -1.01 -21.79
C LEU A 235 -8.50 0.33 -22.50
N THR A 236 -7.26 0.70 -22.86
CA THR A 236 -6.96 1.93 -23.61
C THR A 236 -7.65 1.95 -24.97
N ALA A 237 -7.59 0.85 -25.72
CA ALA A 237 -8.26 0.74 -27.02
C ALA A 237 -9.79 0.60 -26.88
N ASN A 238 -10.28 0.08 -25.76
CA ASN A 238 -11.70 -0.18 -25.54
C ASN A 238 -12.50 1.11 -25.29
N ALA A 239 -13.09 1.67 -26.34
CA ALA A 239 -13.94 2.85 -26.25
C ALA A 239 -15.25 2.59 -25.48
N ASP A 240 -15.82 1.38 -25.55
CA ASP A 240 -17.14 1.08 -24.99
C ASP A 240 -17.11 1.01 -23.43
N PRO A 241 -17.86 1.87 -22.72
CA PRO A 241 -17.96 1.80 -21.27
C PRO A 241 -18.66 0.54 -20.76
N ALA A 242 -19.54 -0.12 -21.53
CA ALA A 242 -20.19 -1.36 -21.11
C ALA A 242 -19.21 -2.54 -21.11
N SER A 243 -18.47 -2.73 -22.21
CA SER A 243 -17.37 -3.69 -22.32
C SER A 243 -16.28 -3.43 -21.27
N ARG A 244 -15.85 -2.17 -21.07
CA ARG A 244 -14.94 -1.81 -19.97
C ARG A 244 -15.50 -2.18 -18.60
N THR A 245 -16.78 -1.93 -18.35
CA THR A 245 -17.45 -2.30 -17.09
C THR A 245 -17.39 -3.79 -16.84
N GLN A 246 -17.71 -4.63 -17.84
CA GLN A 246 -17.67 -6.08 -17.68
C GLN A 246 -16.23 -6.58 -17.44
N GLN A 247 -15.26 -6.07 -18.20
CA GLN A 247 -13.85 -6.43 -18.04
C GLN A 247 -13.30 -6.07 -16.65
N LEU A 248 -13.60 -4.86 -16.17
CA LEU A 248 -13.23 -4.43 -14.81
C LEU A 248 -13.97 -5.23 -13.73
N ARG A 249 -15.27 -5.54 -13.90
CA ARG A 249 -16.01 -6.38 -12.95
C ARG A 249 -15.43 -7.80 -12.87
N ASN A 250 -15.04 -8.39 -14.00
CA ASN A 250 -14.32 -9.67 -14.01
C ASN A 250 -13.01 -9.56 -13.21
N PHE A 251 -12.14 -8.60 -13.51
CA PHE A 251 -10.88 -8.41 -12.79
C PHE A 251 -11.06 -8.24 -11.27
N TYR A 252 -12.02 -7.40 -10.85
CA TYR A 252 -12.22 -7.12 -9.44
C TYR A 252 -12.92 -8.25 -8.66
N PHE A 253 -13.90 -8.95 -9.25
CA PHE A 253 -14.72 -9.93 -8.51
C PHE A 253 -14.49 -11.39 -8.91
N THR A 254 -14.04 -11.68 -10.13
CA THR A 254 -13.78 -13.04 -10.64
C THR A 254 -12.28 -13.38 -10.70
N GLY A 255 -11.44 -12.44 -11.09
CA GLY A 255 -10.02 -12.65 -11.40
C GLY A 255 -9.72 -12.65 -12.91
N LEU A 256 -8.49 -13.01 -13.25
CA LEU A 256 -8.02 -13.31 -14.62
C LEU A 256 -7.58 -14.78 -14.68
N PRO A 257 -7.35 -15.39 -15.85
CA PRO A 257 -6.67 -16.68 -15.92
C PRO A 257 -5.35 -16.64 -15.14
N GLY A 258 -5.17 -17.55 -14.17
CA GLY A 258 -4.02 -17.57 -13.24
C GLY A 258 -4.12 -16.65 -12.01
N PHE A 259 -4.96 -15.61 -12.01
CA PHE A 259 -5.02 -14.60 -10.93
C PHE A 259 -6.32 -14.65 -10.12
N ARG A 260 -6.21 -14.72 -8.79
CA ARG A 260 -7.35 -14.53 -7.87
C ARG A 260 -7.94 -13.11 -8.02
N PRO A 261 -9.25 -12.90 -7.76
CA PRO A 261 -9.87 -11.57 -7.86
C PRO A 261 -9.18 -10.53 -6.97
N VAL A 262 -9.25 -9.25 -7.37
CA VAL A 262 -8.79 -8.14 -6.53
C VAL A 262 -9.53 -8.10 -5.19
N VAL A 263 -10.85 -8.33 -5.20
CA VAL A 263 -11.64 -8.51 -3.99
C VAL A 263 -11.43 -9.94 -3.49
N HIS A 264 -10.30 -10.15 -2.80
CA HIS A 264 -10.00 -11.37 -2.06
C HIS A 264 -9.63 -11.04 -0.62
N ILE A 265 -10.19 -11.76 0.36
CA ILE A 265 -9.94 -11.54 1.79
C ILE A 265 -8.44 -11.45 2.13
N ASP A 266 -7.63 -12.28 1.51
CA ASP A 266 -6.20 -12.37 1.79
C ASP A 266 -5.41 -11.19 1.18
N ASN A 267 -5.92 -10.56 0.10
CA ASN A 267 -5.35 -9.30 -0.43
C ASN A 267 -5.45 -8.13 0.56
N TYR A 268 -6.25 -8.28 1.63
CA TYR A 268 -6.43 -7.32 2.72
C TYR A 268 -5.91 -7.83 4.08
N GLY A 269 -5.18 -8.96 4.09
CA GLY A 269 -4.44 -9.45 5.27
C GLY A 269 -5.02 -10.67 5.98
N ALA A 270 -6.10 -11.26 5.44
CA ALA A 270 -6.76 -12.41 6.07
C ALA A 270 -5.90 -13.70 6.10
N ASP A 271 -4.84 -13.78 5.29
CA ASP A 271 -3.76 -14.75 5.44
C ASP A 271 -2.45 -14.02 5.81
N PRO A 272 -1.93 -14.20 7.04
CA PRO A 272 -0.72 -13.52 7.52
C PRO A 272 0.58 -14.01 6.84
N ALA A 273 0.53 -15.09 6.04
CA ALA A 273 1.68 -15.52 5.23
C ALA A 273 1.81 -14.75 3.91
N THR A 274 0.78 -13.99 3.49
CA THR A 274 0.77 -13.29 2.20
C THR A 274 1.04 -11.78 2.34
N ILE A 275 1.72 -11.18 1.36
CA ILE A 275 1.81 -9.72 1.24
C ILE A 275 0.42 -9.19 0.93
N ALA A 276 -0.07 -8.27 1.77
CA ALA A 276 -1.43 -7.75 1.68
C ALA A 276 -1.47 -6.22 1.72
N GLY A 277 -2.43 -5.67 0.99
CA GLY A 277 -2.85 -4.28 1.09
C GLY A 277 -3.78 -4.07 2.29
N GLN A 278 -4.70 -3.12 2.20
CA GLN A 278 -5.46 -2.61 3.34
C GLN A 278 -6.89 -2.22 2.98
N ILE A 279 -7.69 -1.99 4.03
CA ILE A 279 -8.92 -1.22 3.95
C ILE A 279 -8.65 0.07 4.73
N ARG A 280 -8.88 1.24 4.11
CA ARG A 280 -8.72 2.54 4.77
C ARG A 280 -10.00 3.34 4.81
N THR A 281 -10.12 4.26 5.76
CA THR A 281 -11.26 5.18 5.84
C THR A 281 -10.81 6.62 6.03
N ASN A 282 -11.48 7.54 5.35
CA ASN A 282 -11.31 8.99 5.56
C ASN A 282 -12.57 9.52 6.25
N GLN A 283 -12.40 10.01 7.48
CA GLN A 283 -13.47 10.14 8.48
C GLN A 283 -13.74 11.62 8.77
N PHE A 284 -14.92 12.11 8.34
CA PHE A 284 -15.29 13.53 8.36
C PHE A 284 -16.60 13.85 9.11
N MET A 285 -17.22 12.86 9.75
CA MET A 285 -18.54 12.99 10.39
C MET A 285 -18.49 13.68 11.76
N GLN A 286 -17.29 14.00 12.25
CA GLN A 286 -17.04 14.87 13.41
C GLN A 286 -15.73 15.65 13.24
N SER A 287 -15.46 16.60 14.15
CA SER A 287 -14.24 17.42 14.14
C SER A 287 -12.97 16.57 14.09
N ASN A 288 -11.93 17.17 13.50
CA ASN A 288 -10.66 16.55 13.13
C ASN A 288 -10.89 15.46 12.08
N TRP A 289 -10.53 15.76 10.84
CA TRP A 289 -10.59 14.81 9.73
C TRP A 289 -9.46 13.80 9.87
N LEU A 290 -9.82 12.53 10.13
CA LEU A 290 -8.86 11.46 10.40
C LEU A 290 -8.82 10.45 9.25
N LEU A 291 -7.62 9.98 8.92
CA LEU A 291 -7.42 8.74 8.16
C LEU A 291 -7.16 7.59 9.16
N ARG A 292 -7.54 6.36 8.77
CA ARG A 292 -7.27 5.11 9.52
C ARG A 292 -7.12 3.90 8.62
N GLU A 293 -6.24 3.00 9.01
CA GLU A 293 -5.99 1.70 8.38
C GLU A 293 -6.59 0.51 9.14
N PHE A 294 -7.09 -0.44 8.36
CA PHE A 294 -7.59 -1.73 8.79
C PHE A 294 -7.01 -2.85 7.93
N LYS A 295 -6.81 -4.01 8.55
CA LYS A 295 -6.60 -5.28 7.85
C LYS A 295 -7.78 -6.22 8.14
N LEU A 296 -7.95 -7.25 7.33
CA LEU A 296 -8.83 -8.37 7.65
C LEU A 296 -8.05 -9.42 8.44
N GLN A 297 -8.68 -10.02 9.46
CA GLN A 297 -8.14 -11.12 10.25
C GLN A 297 -9.10 -12.31 10.20
N LYS A 298 -8.64 -13.43 9.62
CA LYS A 298 -9.35 -14.71 9.59
C LYS A 298 -8.92 -15.54 10.81
N THR A 299 -9.84 -16.29 11.40
CA THR A 299 -9.56 -17.21 12.51
C THR A 299 -10.18 -18.55 12.19
N CYS A 300 -9.36 -19.60 12.15
CA CYS A 300 -9.80 -20.96 11.91
C CYS A 300 -9.13 -21.92 12.90
N ALA A 301 -9.86 -22.96 13.32
CA ALA A 301 -9.38 -24.01 14.20
C ALA A 301 -9.75 -25.36 13.59
N SER A 302 -8.77 -26.28 13.48
CA SER A 302 -8.97 -27.62 12.90
C SER A 302 -9.71 -27.62 11.55
N GLY A 303 -9.33 -26.71 10.66
CA GLY A 303 -9.95 -26.53 9.33
C GLY A 303 -11.29 -25.77 9.31
N THR A 304 -11.91 -25.49 10.46
CA THR A 304 -13.18 -24.74 10.54
C THR A 304 -12.90 -23.27 10.84
N CYS A 305 -13.34 -22.37 9.95
CA CYS A 305 -13.20 -20.93 10.15
C CYS A 305 -14.36 -20.35 10.97
N THR A 306 -14.03 -19.64 12.06
CA THR A 306 -14.97 -19.22 13.10
C THR A 306 -15.21 -17.71 13.13
N SER A 307 -14.28 -16.90 12.60
CA SER A 307 -14.54 -15.49 12.31
C SER A 307 -13.62 -14.93 11.23
N LEU A 308 -14.15 -13.97 10.47
CA LEU A 308 -13.37 -12.97 9.73
C LEU A 308 -13.71 -11.62 10.35
N LYS A 309 -12.68 -10.81 10.62
CA LYS A 309 -12.85 -9.51 11.29
C LYS A 309 -12.12 -8.39 10.57
N ALA A 310 -12.70 -7.20 10.49
CA ALA A 310 -11.94 -5.97 10.29
C ALA A 310 -11.24 -5.61 11.61
N ILE A 311 -9.92 -5.50 11.59
CA ILE A 311 -9.09 -5.10 12.74
C ILE A 311 -8.34 -3.82 12.44
N ILE A 312 -8.16 -3.00 13.47
CA ILE A 312 -7.40 -1.74 13.42
C ILE A 312 -5.93 -2.09 13.10
N SER A 313 -5.32 -1.33 12.19
CA SER A 313 -3.89 -1.36 11.93
C SER A 313 -3.26 0.01 12.23
N THR A 314 -1.94 0.02 12.22
CA THR A 314 -1.12 1.23 12.10
C THR A 314 -1.21 1.74 10.67
N ASP A 315 -1.46 3.04 10.48
CA ASP A 315 -1.39 3.70 9.18
C ASP A 315 0.05 3.61 8.64
N LYS A 316 0.27 3.02 7.46
CA LYS A 316 1.65 2.90 6.93
C LYS A 316 2.22 4.25 6.47
N VAL A 317 3.54 4.40 6.62
CA VAL A 317 4.32 5.62 6.29
C VAL A 317 3.81 6.87 7.07
N ASN A 318 3.16 6.65 8.21
CA ASN A 318 2.52 7.69 9.02
C ASN A 318 3.06 7.68 10.46
N PRO A 319 4.33 8.09 10.68
CA PRO A 319 4.91 8.13 12.02
C PRO A 319 4.12 9.07 12.94
N PHE A 320 3.99 8.71 14.22
CA PHE A 320 3.37 9.58 15.21
C PHE A 320 4.19 10.86 15.35
N GLY A 321 3.61 12.03 15.01
CA GLY A 321 4.40 13.25 14.87
C GLY A 321 5.05 13.75 16.16
N GLY A 322 4.51 13.35 17.32
CA GLY A 322 5.14 13.58 18.61
C GLY A 322 6.51 12.91 18.79
N LEU A 323 6.96 12.03 17.89
CA LEU A 323 8.33 11.50 17.86
C LEU A 323 9.35 12.51 17.30
N PHE A 324 8.94 13.37 16.36
CA PHE A 324 9.79 14.45 15.81
C PHE A 324 10.09 15.54 16.84
N ASN A 325 9.25 15.66 17.87
CA ASN A 325 9.35 16.69 18.89
C ASN A 325 10.59 16.48 19.78
N PRO A 326 11.52 17.46 19.86
CA PRO A 326 12.75 17.28 20.62
C PRO A 326 12.53 17.14 22.13
N ASN A 327 11.42 17.63 22.65
CA ASN A 327 11.03 17.54 24.06
C ASN A 327 10.16 16.30 24.37
N SER A 328 9.98 15.41 23.38
CA SER A 328 9.14 14.21 23.53
C SER A 328 9.70 13.22 24.55
N THR A 329 8.91 12.93 25.56
CA THR A 329 9.17 11.93 26.62
C THR A 329 8.69 10.53 26.25
N HIS A 330 8.16 10.32 25.04
CA HIS A 330 7.73 9.00 24.59
C HIS A 330 8.93 8.05 24.43
N ALA A 331 8.82 6.81 24.93
CA ALA A 331 9.95 5.87 25.00
C ALA A 331 10.65 5.65 23.64
N ARG A 332 9.86 5.51 22.55
CA ARG A 332 10.38 5.31 21.19
C ARG A 332 10.96 6.57 20.52
N ALA A 333 10.89 7.75 21.16
CA ALA A 333 11.26 9.01 20.52
C ALA A 333 12.78 9.16 20.31
N ALA A 334 13.62 8.57 21.16
CA ALA A 334 15.07 8.54 20.91
C ALA A 334 15.39 7.73 19.65
N ASP A 335 14.94 6.48 19.61
CA ASP A 335 15.20 5.53 18.53
C ASP A 335 14.63 6.02 17.20
N PHE A 336 13.42 6.59 17.20
CA PHE A 336 12.83 7.23 16.01
C PHE A 336 13.74 8.31 15.42
N ARG A 337 14.40 9.12 16.26
CA ARG A 337 15.23 10.24 15.77
C ARG A 337 16.53 9.76 15.13
N PHE A 338 17.09 8.64 15.58
CA PHE A 338 18.20 7.97 14.89
C PHE A 338 17.73 7.24 13.63
N PHE A 339 16.59 6.56 13.67
CA PHE A 339 15.98 5.92 12.50
C PHE A 339 15.65 6.93 11.39
N PHE A 340 15.04 8.07 11.73
CA PHE A 340 14.67 9.10 10.75
C PHE A 340 15.89 9.71 10.05
N ALA A 341 17.06 9.74 10.70
CA ALA A 341 18.30 10.18 10.05
C ALA A 341 18.68 9.30 8.86
N THR A 342 18.43 7.97 8.92
CA THR A 342 18.72 7.08 7.78
C THR A 342 17.78 7.27 6.60
N GLN A 343 16.64 7.95 6.81
CA GLN A 343 15.66 8.27 5.76
C GLN A 343 16.00 9.56 4.99
N VAL A 344 16.99 10.35 5.45
CA VAL A 344 17.30 11.67 4.89
C VAL A 344 17.69 11.60 3.41
N GLU A 345 18.46 10.59 2.99
CA GLU A 345 18.90 10.44 1.60
C GLU A 345 17.73 10.13 0.65
N ALA A 346 16.81 9.24 1.05
CA ALA A 346 15.59 8.95 0.29
C ALA A 346 14.62 10.14 0.23
N LEU A 347 14.53 10.92 1.31
CA LEU A 347 13.76 12.17 1.36
C LEU A 347 14.43 13.32 0.59
N ALA A 348 15.75 13.30 0.39
CA ALA A 348 16.49 14.35 -0.29
C ALA A 348 16.37 14.31 -1.82
N ARG A 349 16.03 13.15 -2.42
CA ARG A 349 15.77 12.98 -3.87
C ARG A 349 14.93 14.13 -4.42
N ASN A 350 15.40 14.84 -5.45
CA ASN A 350 14.75 16.08 -5.89
C ASN A 350 13.67 15.90 -6.97
N ASP A 351 12.85 14.86 -6.82
CA ASP A 351 11.64 14.61 -7.61
C ASP A 351 10.49 14.24 -6.65
N ILE A 352 9.33 14.87 -6.87
CA ILE A 352 8.12 14.73 -6.05
C ILE A 352 7.45 13.35 -6.12
N ASN A 353 7.79 12.56 -7.14
CA ASN A 353 7.37 11.18 -7.31
C ASN A 353 8.36 10.19 -6.68
N LEU A 354 9.65 10.54 -6.65
CA LEU A 354 10.74 9.62 -6.28
C LEU A 354 11.29 9.82 -4.87
N PHE A 355 11.01 10.94 -4.18
CA PHE A 355 11.30 11.04 -2.75
C PHE A 355 10.34 10.17 -1.94
N ASN A 356 10.88 9.44 -0.96
CA ASN A 356 10.15 8.51 -0.11
C ASN A 356 10.81 8.39 1.28
N MET A 357 10.15 7.69 2.21
CA MET A 357 10.74 7.19 3.44
C MET A 357 10.11 5.83 3.78
N ASP A 358 10.91 4.91 4.31
CA ASP A 358 10.39 3.75 5.02
C ASP A 358 10.10 4.14 6.48
N VAL A 359 9.15 3.46 7.12
CA VAL A 359 8.81 3.69 8.53
C VAL A 359 8.52 2.36 9.22
N GLN A 360 9.39 1.97 10.16
CA GLN A 360 9.18 0.78 10.99
C GLN A 360 7.85 0.89 11.73
N ASP A 361 7.09 -0.21 11.79
CA ASP A 361 5.71 -0.17 12.25
C ASP A 361 5.55 0.35 13.70
N GLN A 362 6.55 0.12 14.55
CA GLN A 362 6.62 0.67 15.91
C GLN A 362 6.63 2.21 16.00
N PHE A 363 6.83 2.94 14.90
CA PHE A 363 6.76 4.40 14.87
C PHE A 363 5.45 4.93 14.29
N ASN A 364 4.67 4.10 13.56
CA ASN A 364 3.42 4.51 12.92
C ASN A 364 2.29 4.75 13.94
N GLY A 365 1.50 5.80 13.74
CA GLY A 365 0.24 6.01 14.47
C GLY A 365 -0.85 5.03 14.01
N GLY A 366 -1.88 4.82 14.84
CA GLY A 366 -3.11 4.14 14.42
C GLY A 366 -4.09 5.03 13.64
N GLN A 367 -3.78 6.32 13.54
CA GLN A 367 -4.60 7.33 12.89
C GLN A 367 -3.69 8.40 12.26
N SER A 368 -4.27 9.21 11.38
CA SER A 368 -3.59 10.39 10.83
C SER A 368 -4.52 11.61 10.89
N ASP A 369 -4.19 12.58 11.75
CA ASP A 369 -4.96 13.81 11.95
C ASP A 369 -4.47 14.94 11.06
N ALA A 370 -5.30 15.34 10.10
CA ALA A 370 -5.01 16.41 9.15
C ALA A 370 -5.41 17.81 9.63
N GLN A 371 -5.94 17.96 10.84
CA GLN A 371 -6.40 19.25 11.38
C GLN A 371 -5.84 19.55 12.78
N GLY A 372 -5.48 18.52 13.54
CA GLY A 372 -4.81 18.62 14.84
C GLY A 372 -3.28 18.71 14.74
N GLY A 373 -2.64 18.66 15.91
CA GLY A 373 -1.18 18.73 16.04
C GLY A 373 -0.44 17.40 15.84
N GLU A 374 -1.14 16.28 15.65
CA GLU A 374 -0.52 14.95 15.60
C GLU A 374 0.39 14.76 14.40
N ASN A 375 -0.11 15.00 13.17
CA ASN A 375 0.65 14.75 11.94
C ASN A 375 1.27 16.03 11.33
N ASN A 376 1.18 17.17 12.04
CA ASN A 376 1.94 18.37 11.71
C ASN A 376 3.41 18.22 12.18
N TYR A 377 4.18 17.36 11.50
CA TYR A 377 5.57 17.06 11.86
C TYR A 377 6.45 18.31 11.91
N THR A 378 6.20 19.30 11.06
CA THR A 378 6.86 20.61 11.10
C THR A 378 6.60 21.39 12.40
N GLY A 379 5.35 21.38 12.90
CA GLY A 379 5.01 22.01 14.17
C GLY A 379 5.62 21.27 15.37
N GLN A 380 5.68 19.95 15.31
CA GLN A 380 6.32 19.11 16.34
C GLN A 380 7.84 19.29 16.38
N PHE A 381 8.50 19.28 15.21
CA PHE A 381 9.95 19.50 15.06
C PHE A 381 10.39 20.90 15.49
N GLY A 382 9.55 21.91 15.23
CA GLY A 382 9.76 23.30 15.61
C GLY A 382 10.95 23.96 14.90
N ASN A 383 11.33 25.14 15.40
CA ASN A 383 12.37 25.99 14.78
C ASN A 383 13.73 25.93 15.51
N ASN A 384 13.76 25.50 16.77
CA ASN A 384 14.96 25.53 17.61
C ASN A 384 15.99 24.47 17.19
N ALA A 385 17.25 24.67 17.59
CA ALA A 385 18.29 23.64 17.51
C ALA A 385 17.88 22.39 18.30
N SER A 386 18.16 21.20 17.76
CA SER A 386 17.84 19.91 18.39
C SER A 386 18.74 18.81 17.84
N ALA A 387 18.89 17.71 18.58
CA ALA A 387 19.68 16.56 18.13
C ALA A 387 19.20 16.02 16.77
N LEU A 388 17.88 15.96 16.54
CA LEU A 388 17.31 15.56 15.24
C LEU A 388 17.70 16.54 14.12
N ARG A 389 17.69 17.86 14.38
CA ARG A 389 18.12 18.86 13.39
C ARG A 389 19.60 18.68 13.02
N THR A 390 20.45 18.41 14.00
CA THR A 390 21.88 18.14 13.79
C THR A 390 22.11 16.84 13.01
N LEU A 391 21.39 15.75 13.35
CA LEU A 391 21.47 14.48 12.62
C LEU A 391 21.06 14.66 11.15
N ILE A 392 19.92 15.32 10.88
CA ILE A 392 19.46 15.58 9.51
C ILE A 392 20.46 16.47 8.76
N GLN A 393 21.03 17.50 9.41
CA GLN A 393 22.03 18.35 8.76
C GLN A 393 23.31 17.57 8.42
N GLY A 394 23.82 16.73 9.31
CA GLY A 394 25.01 15.91 9.04
C GLY A 394 24.82 14.95 7.86
N GLU A 395 23.63 14.37 7.72
CA GLU A 395 23.28 13.52 6.56
C GLU A 395 23.11 14.34 5.27
N LEU A 396 22.51 15.53 5.34
CA LEU A 396 22.43 16.47 4.21
C LEU A 396 23.82 16.90 3.73
N ASP A 397 24.72 17.22 4.66
CA ASP A 397 26.11 17.59 4.40
C ASP A 397 26.88 16.41 3.79
N ARG A 398 26.68 15.18 4.31
CA ARG A 398 27.29 13.94 3.79
C ARG A 398 26.94 13.69 2.31
N ILE A 399 25.68 13.93 1.93
CA ILE A 399 25.20 13.71 0.55
C ILE A 399 25.33 14.96 -0.35
N GLY A 400 25.90 16.06 0.16
CA GLY A 400 26.07 17.31 -0.58
C GLY A 400 24.76 18.03 -0.95
N SER A 401 23.68 17.79 -0.19
CA SER A 401 22.35 18.36 -0.47
C SER A 401 22.20 19.78 0.07
N THR A 402 21.64 20.67 -0.74
CA THR A 402 21.33 22.07 -0.39
C THR A 402 19.98 22.26 0.29
N LEU A 403 19.27 21.16 0.60
CA LEU A 403 18.04 21.20 1.39
C LEU A 403 18.34 21.54 2.86
N THR A 404 17.32 21.99 3.58
CA THR A 404 17.40 22.17 5.05
C THR A 404 16.72 21.02 5.79
N PRO A 405 17.00 20.80 7.08
CA PRO A 405 16.27 19.85 7.90
C PRO A 405 14.75 20.09 7.95
N VAL A 406 14.30 21.34 7.78
CA VAL A 406 12.86 21.66 7.70
C VAL A 406 12.28 21.15 6.37
N ASN A 407 13.02 21.19 5.27
CA ASN A 407 12.57 20.63 3.99
C ASN A 407 12.39 19.10 4.07
N ILE A 408 13.34 18.40 4.70
CA ILE A 408 13.26 16.95 4.91
C ILE A 408 12.04 16.57 5.78
N VAL A 409 11.79 17.28 6.88
CA VAL A 409 10.58 17.06 7.70
C VAL A 409 9.29 17.44 6.95
N ASN A 410 9.32 18.46 6.07
CA ASN A 410 8.20 18.80 5.20
C ASN A 410 7.90 17.69 4.16
N ARG A 411 8.94 17.06 3.60
CA ARG A 411 8.80 15.93 2.67
C ARG A 411 8.27 14.69 3.38
N ALA A 412 8.79 14.35 4.56
CA ALA A 412 8.24 13.29 5.41
C ALA A 412 6.76 13.52 5.77
N LYS A 413 6.39 14.77 6.09
CA LYS A 413 4.99 15.15 6.30
C LYS A 413 4.15 14.90 5.05
N ALA A 414 4.61 15.31 3.86
CA ALA A 414 3.90 15.10 2.60
C ALA A 414 3.67 13.62 2.24
N LEU A 415 4.48 12.70 2.77
CA LEU A 415 4.29 11.24 2.60
C LEU A 415 3.26 10.64 3.58
N SER A 416 3.10 11.23 4.76
CA SER A 416 2.07 10.81 5.73
C SER A 416 0.66 11.00 5.18
N CYS A 417 -0.30 10.18 5.62
CA CYS A 417 -1.68 10.23 5.14
C CYS A 417 -2.29 11.64 5.23
N ALA A 418 -2.25 12.26 6.41
CA ALA A 418 -2.73 13.63 6.65
C ALA A 418 -1.98 14.72 5.87
N GLY A 419 -0.67 14.55 5.63
CA GLY A 419 0.14 15.53 4.92
C GLY A 419 0.11 15.40 3.41
N CYS A 420 -0.16 14.20 2.88
CA CYS A 420 -0.48 13.98 1.47
C CYS A 420 -1.82 14.65 1.13
N HIS A 421 -2.82 14.42 1.99
CA HIS A 421 -4.20 14.86 1.82
C HIS A 421 -4.44 16.36 2.12
N ASP A 422 -3.90 16.93 3.21
CA ASP A 422 -4.22 18.33 3.58
C ASP A 422 -3.03 19.15 4.10
N LEU A 423 -2.25 18.63 5.07
CA LEU A 423 -1.21 19.41 5.79
C LEU A 423 0.02 19.83 4.96
N SER A 424 0.06 19.49 3.66
CA SER A 424 1.10 19.93 2.72
C SER A 424 0.55 20.60 1.45
N ASN A 425 -0.75 20.90 1.33
CA ASN A 425 -1.29 21.61 0.17
C ASN A 425 -0.49 22.93 -0.10
N SER A 426 0.07 23.06 -1.31
CA SER A 426 0.92 24.19 -1.75
C SER A 426 2.18 24.46 -0.89
N ASN A 427 2.64 23.47 -0.12
CA ASN A 427 3.77 23.60 0.81
C ASN A 427 5.13 23.50 0.09
N GLY A 428 6.08 24.36 0.47
CA GLY A 428 7.43 24.38 -0.08
C GLY A 428 8.31 23.24 0.45
N LEU A 429 8.78 22.38 -0.45
CA LEU A 429 9.56 21.18 -0.12
C LEU A 429 11.07 21.34 -0.35
N GLY A 430 11.52 22.52 -0.78
CA GLY A 430 12.93 22.80 -1.08
C GLY A 430 13.39 22.19 -2.42
N GLY A 431 14.53 22.65 -2.92
CA GLY A 431 15.05 22.22 -4.23
C GLY A 431 14.17 22.63 -5.42
N GLY A 432 13.36 23.69 -5.27
CA GLY A 432 12.38 24.12 -6.26
C GLY A 432 11.04 23.37 -6.23
N LEU A 433 10.90 22.32 -5.41
CA LEU A 433 9.65 21.54 -5.31
C LEU A 433 8.61 22.22 -4.39
N THR A 434 7.36 22.19 -4.85
CA THR A 434 6.15 22.55 -4.09
C THR A 434 5.16 21.40 -4.19
N TRP A 435 4.51 21.04 -3.09
CA TRP A 435 3.54 19.94 -3.09
C TRP A 435 2.20 20.35 -3.75
N PRO A 436 1.64 19.55 -4.68
CA PRO A 436 0.41 19.87 -5.39
C PRO A 436 -0.82 19.71 -4.49
N ASN A 437 -1.94 20.32 -4.90
CA ASN A 437 -3.14 20.38 -4.07
C ASN A 437 -4.07 19.16 -4.24
N SER A 438 -4.66 18.73 -3.12
CA SER A 438 -5.87 17.88 -3.08
C SER A 438 -7.14 18.69 -3.41
N LEU A 439 -8.32 18.09 -3.25
CA LEU A 439 -9.63 18.77 -3.38
C LEU A 439 -10.11 19.40 -2.05
N GLY A 440 -9.19 19.75 -1.15
CA GLY A 440 -9.48 19.98 0.27
C GLY A 440 -9.62 18.61 0.95
N PHE A 441 -8.54 18.17 1.59
CA PHE A 441 -8.29 16.80 2.02
C PHE A 441 -8.34 15.73 0.91
N THR A 442 -9.47 15.46 0.25
CA THR A 442 -9.61 14.25 -0.59
C THR A 442 -8.92 14.35 -1.96
N HIS A 443 -8.31 13.26 -2.44
CA HIS A 443 -7.76 13.20 -3.81
C HIS A 443 -8.79 12.84 -4.89
N ILE A 444 -9.94 12.30 -4.50
CA ILE A 444 -11.13 12.06 -5.33
C ILE A 444 -12.39 12.46 -4.55
N SER A 445 -13.44 12.95 -5.23
CA SER A 445 -14.69 13.38 -4.60
C SER A 445 -15.90 12.56 -5.04
N GLU A 446 -16.91 12.50 -4.16
CA GLU A 446 -18.30 12.12 -4.42
C GLU A 446 -19.08 13.10 -5.32
N LEU A 447 -18.53 14.29 -5.58
CA LEU A 447 -19.02 15.24 -6.58
C LEU A 447 -18.49 14.87 -7.97
N THR A 448 -19.18 15.31 -9.03
CA THR A 448 -18.86 14.99 -10.42
C THR A 448 -18.43 16.22 -11.23
N GLU A 449 -17.79 15.95 -12.37
CA GLU A 449 -17.43 16.92 -13.42
C GLU A 449 -17.49 16.26 -14.81
N ALA A 450 -17.35 17.06 -15.87
CA ALA A 450 -17.13 16.52 -17.21
C ALA A 450 -15.66 16.07 -17.34
N GLY A 451 -15.45 14.80 -17.69
CA GLY A 451 -14.14 14.21 -17.96
C GLY A 451 -13.98 13.80 -19.44
N PRO A 452 -12.77 13.37 -19.85
CA PRO A 452 -12.47 13.02 -21.24
C PRO A 452 -13.21 11.76 -21.74
N GLU A 453 -13.67 10.91 -20.81
CA GLU A 453 -14.42 9.67 -21.09
C GLU A 453 -15.92 9.80 -20.74
N GLY A 454 -16.40 11.02 -20.50
CA GLY A 454 -17.77 11.32 -20.06
C GLY A 454 -17.82 11.91 -18.65
N THR A 455 -19.01 11.96 -18.04
CA THR A 455 -19.16 12.43 -16.65
C THR A 455 -18.38 11.54 -15.69
N ARG A 456 -17.49 12.13 -14.89
CA ARG A 456 -16.62 11.45 -13.93
C ARG A 456 -16.75 12.02 -12.53
N PHE A 457 -16.31 11.26 -11.53
CA PHE A 457 -16.04 11.78 -10.20
C PHE A 457 -14.77 12.63 -10.20
N ARG A 458 -14.81 13.76 -9.47
CA ARG A 458 -13.74 14.78 -9.55
C ARG A 458 -12.43 14.27 -8.95
N ILE A 459 -11.31 14.54 -9.61
CA ILE A 459 -9.97 14.19 -9.11
C ILE A 459 -9.14 15.44 -8.79
N SER A 460 -8.21 15.30 -7.86
CA SER A 460 -7.34 16.40 -7.43
C SER A 460 -6.29 16.81 -8.47
N PRO A 461 -5.89 18.10 -8.50
CA PRO A 461 -4.74 18.56 -9.28
C PRO A 461 -3.46 17.76 -9.04
N ALA A 462 -3.24 17.26 -7.82
CA ALA A 462 -2.14 16.38 -7.46
C ALA A 462 -2.14 15.04 -8.22
N LEU A 463 -3.31 14.40 -8.37
CA LEU A 463 -3.42 13.22 -9.22
C LEU A 463 -3.22 13.59 -10.69
N GLU A 464 -3.98 14.57 -11.19
CA GLU A 464 -4.08 14.86 -12.62
C GLU A 464 -2.79 15.40 -13.25
N ASN A 465 -2.05 16.26 -12.53
CA ASN A 465 -0.89 16.97 -13.09
C ASN A 465 0.47 16.43 -12.62
N VAL A 466 0.51 15.52 -11.65
CA VAL A 466 1.77 15.03 -11.07
C VAL A 466 1.79 13.50 -11.02
N PHE A 467 0.92 12.88 -10.20
CA PHE A 467 1.06 11.46 -9.90
C PHE A 467 0.55 10.53 -11.02
N LEU A 468 -0.51 10.88 -11.75
CA LEU A 468 -0.97 10.09 -12.89
C LEU A 468 -0.03 10.15 -14.11
N PRO A 469 0.55 11.32 -14.49
CA PRO A 469 1.61 11.37 -15.48
C PRO A 469 2.81 10.47 -15.17
N HIS A 470 3.29 10.45 -13.91
CA HIS A 470 4.38 9.57 -13.49
C HIS A 470 4.02 8.09 -13.60
N ARG A 471 2.85 7.70 -13.07
CA ARG A 471 2.34 6.31 -13.18
C ARG A 471 2.18 5.86 -14.63
N LYS A 472 1.75 6.77 -15.51
CA LYS A 472 1.67 6.51 -16.95
C LYS A 472 3.04 6.20 -17.54
N ALA A 473 4.06 7.02 -17.26
CA ALA A 473 5.42 6.80 -17.75
C ALA A 473 6.02 5.48 -17.25
N VAL A 474 5.83 5.15 -15.96
CA VAL A 474 6.27 3.89 -15.35
C VAL A 474 5.59 2.67 -16.00
N PHE A 475 4.27 2.75 -16.23
CA PHE A 475 3.48 1.65 -16.77
C PHE A 475 3.71 1.44 -18.27
N GLU A 476 3.82 2.53 -19.05
CA GLU A 476 4.25 2.47 -20.45
C GLU A 476 5.67 1.94 -20.59
N GLU A 477 6.60 2.33 -19.70
CA GLU A 477 7.96 1.78 -19.70
C GLU A 477 7.95 0.28 -19.41
N TYR A 478 7.22 -0.19 -18.39
CA TYR A 478 7.13 -1.63 -18.12
C TYR A 478 6.58 -2.41 -19.32
N LEU A 479 5.48 -1.95 -19.92
CA LEU A 479 4.87 -2.62 -21.08
C LEU A 479 5.83 -2.64 -22.29
N SER A 480 6.59 -1.57 -22.51
CA SER A 480 7.49 -1.42 -23.66
C SER A 480 8.86 -2.08 -23.54
N ARG A 481 9.22 -2.67 -22.40
CA ARG A 481 10.47 -3.43 -22.23
C ARG A 481 10.51 -4.63 -23.17
N PRO A 482 11.61 -4.88 -23.89
CA PRO A 482 11.82 -6.14 -24.61
C PRO A 482 11.91 -7.28 -23.58
N ARG A 483 11.12 -8.34 -23.79
CA ARG A 483 11.07 -9.50 -22.88
C ARG A 483 11.95 -10.65 -23.37
N PRO A 484 12.54 -11.45 -22.47
CA PRO A 484 13.34 -12.60 -22.87
C PRO A 484 12.49 -13.60 -23.66
N CYS A 485 12.94 -13.92 -24.87
CA CYS A 485 12.38 -14.99 -25.68
C CYS A 485 12.60 -16.34 -24.97
N HIS A 486 11.55 -16.90 -24.36
CA HIS A 486 11.60 -18.26 -23.81
C HIS A 486 11.24 -19.31 -24.87
N ASN A 487 11.32 -20.59 -24.47
CA ASN A 487 10.97 -21.71 -25.33
C ASN A 487 9.46 -21.74 -25.56
N VAL A 488 9.05 -21.93 -26.83
CA VAL A 488 7.65 -22.14 -27.26
C VAL A 488 7.01 -23.39 -26.66
N CYS A 489 7.81 -24.32 -26.15
CA CYS A 489 7.32 -25.49 -25.40
C CYS A 489 7.03 -25.22 -23.91
N ASN A 490 7.33 -24.03 -23.39
CA ASN A 490 7.13 -23.68 -22.00
C ASN A 490 6.00 -22.64 -21.90
N PRO A 491 4.96 -22.88 -21.07
CA PRO A 491 3.99 -21.83 -20.74
C PRO A 491 4.66 -20.63 -20.04
N GLY A 492 4.03 -19.46 -20.12
CA GLY A 492 4.46 -18.24 -19.43
C GLY A 492 3.99 -16.96 -20.12
N ASN A 493 4.94 -16.04 -20.32
CA ASN A 493 4.73 -14.74 -20.95
C ASN A 493 4.39 -14.84 -22.45
N PRO A 494 3.70 -13.87 -23.06
CA PRO A 494 3.44 -13.88 -24.49
C PRO A 494 4.76 -13.82 -25.27
N ILE A 495 5.02 -14.82 -26.12
CA ILE A 495 6.26 -14.87 -26.90
C ILE A 495 6.10 -13.95 -28.12
N ALA A 496 6.92 -12.90 -28.18
CA ALA A 496 6.91 -11.96 -29.30
C ALA A 496 7.24 -12.66 -30.62
N THR A 497 6.60 -12.25 -31.72
CA THR A 497 6.72 -12.92 -33.03
C THR A 497 8.14 -12.96 -33.60
N HIS A 498 9.04 -12.08 -33.16
CA HIS A 498 10.44 -12.10 -33.56
C HIS A 498 11.31 -13.13 -32.82
N CYS A 499 10.80 -13.75 -31.75
CA CYS A 499 11.55 -14.70 -30.92
C CYS A 499 11.80 -16.05 -31.62
N SER A 500 10.86 -16.51 -32.44
CA SER A 500 11.06 -17.66 -33.33
C SER A 500 10.03 -17.65 -34.48
N PRO A 501 10.31 -18.30 -35.62
CA PRO A 501 9.31 -18.51 -36.66
C PRO A 501 8.07 -19.26 -36.16
N CYS A 502 8.25 -20.15 -35.18
CA CYS A 502 7.12 -20.84 -34.54
C CYS A 502 6.21 -19.87 -33.78
N ALA A 503 6.79 -18.99 -32.97
CA ALA A 503 6.04 -17.93 -32.29
C ALA A 503 5.33 -17.01 -33.30
N ALA A 504 5.98 -16.65 -34.41
CA ALA A 504 5.31 -15.89 -35.48
C ALA A 504 4.06 -16.59 -36.02
N SER A 505 4.14 -17.88 -36.36
CA SER A 505 3.02 -18.64 -36.95
C SER A 505 1.91 -18.99 -35.95
N VAL A 506 2.25 -19.32 -34.70
CA VAL A 506 1.25 -19.49 -33.63
C VAL A 506 0.48 -18.19 -33.42
N CYS A 507 1.19 -17.06 -33.31
CA CYS A 507 0.60 -15.75 -33.07
C CYS A 507 -0.11 -15.12 -34.29
N GLU A 508 0.09 -15.67 -35.49
CA GLU A 508 -0.72 -15.36 -36.69
C GLU A 508 -2.08 -16.08 -36.65
N GLY A 509 -2.14 -17.30 -36.09
CA GLY A 509 -3.37 -18.04 -35.86
C GLY A 509 -4.13 -17.59 -34.61
N ASP A 510 -3.41 -17.32 -33.51
CA ASP A 510 -3.94 -16.89 -32.22
C ASP A 510 -3.15 -15.69 -31.64
N PRO A 511 -3.63 -14.45 -31.89
CA PRO A 511 -3.02 -13.23 -31.36
C PRO A 511 -3.01 -13.12 -29.82
N PHE A 512 -3.68 -14.01 -29.08
CA PHE A 512 -3.54 -14.06 -27.61
C PHE A 512 -2.13 -14.49 -27.19
N CYS A 513 -1.51 -15.39 -27.95
CA CYS A 513 -0.20 -15.95 -27.63
C CYS A 513 0.95 -14.92 -27.70
N CYS A 514 0.77 -13.79 -28.39
CA CYS A 514 1.72 -12.65 -28.40
C CYS A 514 1.26 -11.41 -27.62
N THR A 515 0.01 -11.36 -27.12
CA THR A 515 -0.53 -10.16 -26.45
C THR A 515 -1.44 -10.43 -25.24
N GLY A 516 -1.36 -11.63 -24.63
CA GLY A 516 -2.16 -12.04 -23.47
C GLY A 516 -1.45 -13.00 -22.50
N SER A 517 -0.98 -14.14 -22.99
CA SER A 517 -0.07 -15.09 -22.31
C SER A 517 0.30 -16.19 -23.32
N TRP A 518 1.47 -16.80 -23.18
CA TRP A 518 1.76 -18.06 -23.86
C TRP A 518 1.31 -19.20 -22.94
N ASP A 519 0.03 -19.53 -22.95
CA ASP A 519 -0.52 -20.56 -22.07
C ASP A 519 -0.36 -21.98 -22.65
N VAL A 520 -1.00 -22.98 -22.02
CA VAL A 520 -0.95 -24.37 -22.51
C VAL A 520 -1.59 -24.56 -23.90
N ILE A 521 -2.55 -23.72 -24.28
CA ILE A 521 -3.14 -23.73 -25.63
C ILE A 521 -2.13 -23.18 -26.63
N CYS A 522 -1.37 -22.14 -26.28
CA CYS A 522 -0.26 -21.65 -27.10
C CYS A 522 0.87 -22.67 -27.27
N VAL A 523 1.14 -23.49 -26.23
CA VAL A 523 2.06 -24.63 -26.33
C VAL A 523 1.50 -25.73 -27.25
N ASP A 524 0.25 -26.15 -27.08
CA ASP A 524 -0.41 -27.15 -27.95
C ASP A 524 -0.42 -26.67 -29.42
N GLN A 525 -0.77 -25.40 -29.66
CA GLN A 525 -0.70 -24.77 -30.98
C GLN A 525 0.73 -24.77 -31.54
N ALA A 526 1.76 -24.58 -30.71
CA ALA A 526 3.16 -24.67 -31.15
C ALA A 526 3.59 -26.10 -31.49
N GLN A 527 3.02 -27.11 -30.84
CA GLN A 527 3.24 -28.50 -31.23
C GLN A 527 2.64 -28.78 -32.61
N ASP A 528 1.39 -28.38 -32.85
CA ASP A 528 0.67 -28.62 -34.10
C ASP A 528 1.19 -27.77 -35.28
N VAL A 529 1.33 -26.45 -35.09
CA VAL A 529 1.73 -25.49 -36.14
C VAL A 529 3.20 -25.65 -36.52
N CYS A 530 4.06 -25.99 -35.56
CA CYS A 530 5.51 -26.01 -35.75
C CYS A 530 6.13 -27.42 -35.77
N GLY A 531 5.33 -28.47 -35.53
CA GLY A 531 5.79 -29.87 -35.53
C GLY A 531 6.68 -30.22 -34.33
N LEU A 532 6.43 -29.62 -33.15
CA LEU A 532 7.29 -29.74 -31.98
C LEU A 532 6.83 -30.84 -31.00
N SER A 533 7.79 -31.56 -30.42
CA SER A 533 7.57 -32.46 -29.29
C SER A 533 7.93 -31.75 -27.98
N CYS A 534 6.96 -31.04 -27.43
CA CYS A 534 7.10 -30.39 -26.13
C CYS A 534 6.85 -31.44 -25.03
N ASN A 535 7.90 -31.79 -24.29
CA ASN A 535 7.79 -32.66 -23.13
C ASN A 535 7.39 -31.80 -21.93
N ALA A 536 6.29 -32.14 -21.25
CA ALA A 536 5.93 -31.53 -19.98
C ALA A 536 7.04 -31.75 -18.93
N LEU A 537 7.36 -30.70 -18.19
CA LEU A 537 8.28 -30.68 -17.04
C LEU A 537 7.50 -30.70 -15.72
#